data_AF-A0A239P6J0-F1
#
_entry.id   AF-A0A239P6J0-F1
#
_cell.length_a   1.000
_cell.length_b   1.000
_cell.length_c   1.000
_cell.angle_alpha   90.00
_cell.angle_beta   90.00
_cell.angle_gamma   90.00
#
_symmetry.space_group_name_H-M   'P 1'
#
loop_
_entity.id
_entity.type
_entity.pdbx_description
1 polymer ?
#
loop_
_entity_poly.entity_id
_entity_poly.type
_entity_poly.pdbx_seq_one_letter_code
_entity_poly.pdbx_strand_id
1 'polypeptide(L)'
;MTTTAPTTVLPARAAGPLPIALAATFTTVVEGLSLAEFLPAPVAFLVGAAWGVGIALLARRLSRTAMLAARLEDGLVVLGTIAMALFAFGGFAGLLVLNGAMDSSSLTGETLVAMFMPSIPVAIAANVPTELLVVPGLLVLGWRTGIRRTLILAASALYLLHRVWTYLVFASGRLDFAAAEHSTTPLTAAERAQHLEQLHLDDPRWILNLVIFGLFLGAAHFPRSTRRP
;
A
#
# COMPACT_ATOMS: atom_id res chain seq x y z
N MET A 1 36.29 18.74 20.12
CA MET A 1 35.23 19.24 19.23
C MET A 1 35.48 18.71 17.83
N THR A 2 34.83 17.61 17.46
CA THR A 2 34.88 17.05 16.10
C THR A 2 33.92 17.82 15.22
N THR A 3 34.45 18.73 14.41
CA THR A 3 33.74 19.46 13.37
C THR A 3 33.25 18.46 12.32
N THR A 4 31.98 18.04 12.41
CA THR A 4 31.33 17.25 11.37
C THR A 4 31.28 18.09 10.10
N ALA A 5 32.08 17.70 9.10
CA ALA A 5 32.10 18.37 7.80
C ALA A 5 30.69 18.41 7.21
N PRO A 6 30.28 19.54 6.60
CA PRO A 6 28.95 19.67 6.03
C PRO A 6 28.71 18.56 5.00
N THR A 7 27.63 17.82 5.17
CA THR A 7 27.19 16.79 4.23
C THR A 7 26.84 17.48 2.92
N THR A 8 27.78 17.50 1.97
CA THR A 8 27.54 18.01 0.62
C THR A 8 26.42 17.19 -0.01
N VAL A 9 25.22 17.76 -0.07
CA VAL A 9 24.08 17.15 -0.74
C VAL A 9 24.31 17.35 -2.23
N LEU A 10 24.85 16.33 -2.90
CA LEU A 10 24.99 16.36 -4.34
C LEU A 10 23.61 16.60 -4.98
N PRO A 11 23.50 17.51 -5.97
CA PRO A 11 22.26 17.67 -6.71
C PRO A 11 21.85 16.32 -7.28
N ALA A 12 20.56 15.99 -7.14
CA ALA A 12 20.02 14.78 -7.74
C ALA A 12 20.33 14.84 -9.25
N ARG A 13 21.19 13.94 -9.74
CA ARG A 13 21.38 13.74 -11.18
C ARG A 13 19.99 13.69 -11.81
N ALA A 14 19.78 14.41 -12.91
CA ALA A 14 18.52 14.40 -13.62
C ALA A 14 18.11 12.94 -13.84
N ALA A 15 17.12 12.48 -13.08
CA ALA A 15 16.55 11.17 -13.25
C ALA A 15 16.10 11.07 -14.71
N GLY A 16 16.57 10.04 -15.42
CA GLY A 16 16.11 9.75 -16.78
C GLY A 16 14.59 9.52 -16.80
N PRO A 17 13.99 9.18 -17.94
CA PRO A 17 12.54 8.96 -18.03
C PRO A 17 12.05 7.76 -17.21
N LEU A 18 12.92 6.80 -16.88
CA LEU A 18 12.57 5.54 -16.23
C LEU A 18 11.77 5.66 -14.92
N PRO A 19 12.11 6.55 -13.95
CA PRO A 19 11.38 6.64 -12.68
C PRO A 19 9.98 7.19 -12.86
N ILE A 20 9.82 8.10 -13.84
CA ILE A 20 8.51 8.63 -14.22
C ILE A 20 7.68 7.52 -14.84
N ALA A 21 8.26 6.73 -15.75
CA ALA A 21 7.58 5.60 -16.36
C ALA A 21 7.15 4.58 -15.30
N LEU A 22 8.02 4.22 -14.35
CA LEU A 22 7.69 3.27 -13.28
C LEU A 22 6.58 3.80 -12.35
N ALA A 23 6.65 5.06 -11.94
CA ALA A 23 5.60 5.68 -11.13
C ALA A 23 4.25 5.72 -11.88
N ALA A 24 4.27 6.12 -13.15
CA ALA A 24 3.08 6.16 -14.00
C ALA A 24 2.50 4.75 -14.20
N THR A 25 3.31 3.76 -14.55
CA THR A 25 2.87 2.36 -14.70
C THR A 25 2.30 1.80 -13.40
N PHE A 26 2.96 2.03 -12.27
CA PHE A 26 2.47 1.61 -10.95
C PHE A 26 1.07 2.16 -10.69
N THR A 27 0.91 3.49 -10.77
CA THR A 27 -0.39 4.13 -10.50
C THR A 27 -1.44 3.74 -11.53
N THR A 28 -1.06 3.60 -12.81
CA THR A 28 -1.98 3.17 -13.88
C THR A 28 -2.58 1.81 -13.59
N VAL A 29 -1.75 0.85 -13.17
CA VAL A 29 -2.21 -0.52 -12.87
C VAL A 29 -3.07 -0.53 -11.61
N VAL A 30 -2.59 0.08 -10.52
CA VAL A 30 -3.27 0.04 -9.23
C VAL A 30 -4.60 0.79 -9.27
N GLU A 31 -4.59 2.04 -9.74
CA GLU A 31 -5.80 2.85 -9.82
C GLU A 31 -6.71 2.42 -10.97
N GLY A 32 -6.14 1.93 -12.07
CA GLY A 32 -6.94 1.37 -13.16
C GLY A 32 -7.78 0.18 -12.70
N LEU A 33 -7.20 -0.72 -11.90
CA LEU A 33 -7.93 -1.84 -11.30
C LEU A 33 -8.94 -1.36 -10.24
N SER A 34 -8.54 -0.42 -9.36
CA SER A 34 -9.41 0.15 -8.33
C SER A 34 -10.65 0.82 -8.90
N LEU A 35 -10.47 1.66 -9.93
CA LEU A 35 -11.53 2.46 -10.53
C LEU A 35 -12.36 1.69 -11.55
N ALA A 36 -11.90 0.52 -12.03
CA ALA A 36 -12.65 -0.31 -12.98
C ALA A 36 -13.96 -0.84 -12.39
N GLU A 37 -14.09 -0.88 -11.07
CA GLU A 37 -15.35 -1.20 -10.37
C GLU A 37 -16.44 -0.13 -10.59
N PHE A 38 -16.04 1.12 -10.91
CA PHE A 38 -16.96 2.27 -11.01
C PHE A 38 -16.99 2.92 -12.40
N LEU A 39 -15.98 2.67 -13.22
CA LEU A 39 -15.79 3.28 -14.53
C LEU A 39 -15.48 2.21 -15.58
N PRO A 40 -15.80 2.44 -16.87
CA PRO A 40 -15.33 1.58 -17.94
C PRO A 40 -13.79 1.45 -17.89
N ALA A 41 -13.28 0.22 -17.96
CA ALA A 41 -11.87 -0.06 -17.76
C ALA A 41 -10.92 0.88 -18.53
N PRO A 42 -11.11 1.18 -19.84
CA PRO A 42 -10.23 2.11 -20.55
C PRO A 42 -10.16 3.50 -19.89
N VAL A 43 -11.27 4.02 -19.37
CA VAL A 43 -11.33 5.31 -18.68
C VAL A 43 -10.61 5.23 -17.34
N ALA A 44 -10.82 4.16 -16.56
CA ALA A 44 -10.14 3.94 -15.27
C ALA A 44 -8.61 3.95 -15.43
N PHE A 45 -8.08 3.19 -16.41
CA PHE A 45 -6.64 3.15 -16.69
C PHE A 45 -6.10 4.50 -17.19
N LEU A 46 -6.87 5.26 -17.99
CA LEU A 46 -6.48 6.60 -18.41
C LEU A 46 -6.40 7.59 -17.22
N VAL A 47 -7.35 7.52 -16.29
CA VAL A 47 -7.33 8.34 -15.06
C VAL A 47 -6.11 7.98 -14.21
N GLY A 48 -5.86 6.69 -13.98
CA GLY A 48 -4.67 6.22 -13.27
C GLY A 48 -3.36 6.67 -13.92
N ALA A 49 -3.28 6.62 -15.25
CA ALA A 49 -2.12 7.09 -16.01
C ALA A 49 -1.92 8.61 -15.90
N ALA A 50 -2.99 9.39 -16.07
CA ALA A 50 -2.93 10.84 -15.93
C ALA A 50 -2.46 11.25 -14.53
N TRP A 51 -2.99 10.60 -13.49
CA TRP A 51 -2.59 10.86 -12.11
C TRP A 51 -1.14 10.47 -11.85
N GLY A 52 -0.74 9.26 -12.26
CA GLY A 52 0.63 8.76 -12.08
C GLY A 52 1.67 9.66 -12.75
N VAL A 53 1.40 10.13 -13.97
CA VAL A 53 2.24 11.11 -14.66
C VAL A 53 2.26 12.44 -13.89
N GLY A 54 1.11 12.94 -13.45
CA GLY A 54 1.02 14.18 -12.67
C GLY A 54 1.87 14.16 -11.39
N ILE A 55 1.76 13.09 -10.59
CA ILE A 55 2.56 12.90 -9.38
C ILE A 55 4.05 12.76 -9.71
N ALA A 56 4.41 12.01 -10.75
CA ALA A 56 5.79 11.83 -11.13
C ALA A 56 6.45 13.16 -11.60
N LEU A 57 5.72 13.97 -12.37
CA LEU A 57 6.17 15.29 -12.80
C LEU A 57 6.27 16.26 -11.61
N LEU A 58 5.32 16.23 -10.68
CA LEU A 58 5.38 17.02 -9.46
C LEU A 58 6.59 16.63 -8.59
N ALA A 59 6.79 15.34 -8.34
CA ALA A 59 7.94 14.82 -7.61
C ALA A 59 9.27 15.23 -8.27
N ARG A 60 9.36 15.18 -9.61
CA ARG A 60 10.50 15.67 -10.37
C ARG A 60 10.70 17.18 -10.25
N ARG A 61 9.63 17.97 -10.18
CA ARG A 61 9.72 19.42 -9.95
C ARG A 61 10.24 19.71 -8.54
N LEU A 62 9.73 19.01 -7.54
CA LEU A 62 10.14 19.15 -6.14
C LEU A 62 11.58 18.65 -5.89
N SER A 63 12.06 17.71 -6.72
CA SER A 63 13.42 17.19 -6.62
C SER A 63 14.51 18.19 -7.05
N ARG A 64 14.14 19.33 -7.65
CA ARG A 64 15.07 20.43 -7.99
C ARG A 64 15.73 21.03 -6.76
N THR A 65 15.06 20.99 -5.60
CA THR A 65 15.61 21.49 -4.34
C THR A 65 16.08 20.32 -3.49
N ALA A 66 17.41 20.16 -3.36
CA ALA A 66 18.01 18.97 -2.75
C ALA A 66 17.52 18.70 -1.31
N MET A 67 17.35 19.77 -0.51
CA MET A 67 16.81 19.68 0.85
C MET A 67 15.35 19.23 0.88
N LEU A 68 14.50 19.80 0.02
CA LEU A 68 13.09 19.44 -0.05
C LEU A 68 12.91 17.99 -0.53
N ALA A 69 13.64 17.60 -1.58
CA ALA A 69 13.66 16.24 -2.09
C ALA A 69 14.00 15.23 -1.00
N ALA A 70 15.04 15.52 -0.21
CA ALA A 70 15.48 14.67 0.89
C ALA A 70 14.44 14.57 2.01
N ARG A 71 13.77 15.68 2.37
CA ARG A 71 12.70 15.69 3.39
C ARG A 71 11.47 14.93 2.93
N LEU A 72 11.06 15.11 1.68
CA LEU A 72 9.93 14.40 1.09
C LEU A 72 10.23 12.90 0.98
N GLU A 73 11.42 12.51 0.53
CA GLU A 73 11.81 11.09 0.46
C GLU A 73 11.74 10.42 1.85
N ASP A 74 12.25 11.07 2.90
CA ASP A 74 12.14 10.54 4.27
C ASP A 74 10.70 10.51 4.76
N GLY A 75 9.94 11.59 4.54
CA GLY A 75 8.54 11.65 4.94
C GLY A 75 7.71 10.55 4.30
N LEU A 76 7.90 10.30 3.00
CA LEU A 76 7.19 9.23 2.29
C LEU A 76 7.64 7.84 2.75
N VAL A 77 8.93 7.61 3.05
CA VAL A 77 9.38 6.33 3.63
C VAL A 77 8.72 6.10 5.01
N VAL A 78 8.65 7.14 5.86
CA VAL A 78 7.99 7.05 7.17
C VAL A 78 6.49 6.77 7.00
N LEU A 79 5.81 7.49 6.11
CA LEU A 79 4.39 7.25 5.82
C LEU A 79 4.15 5.84 5.28
N GLY A 80 4.98 5.35 4.36
CA GLY A 80 4.90 3.98 3.87
C GLY A 80 5.13 2.94 4.97
N THR A 81 6.07 3.20 5.88
CA THR A 81 6.33 2.35 7.04
C THR A 81 5.11 2.28 7.96
N ILE A 82 4.50 3.43 8.30
CA ILE A 82 3.31 3.49 9.15
C ILE A 82 2.13 2.79 8.47
N ALA A 83 1.88 3.06 7.19
CA ALA A 83 0.80 2.43 6.45
C ALA A 83 0.96 0.89 6.41
N MET A 84 2.16 0.39 6.12
CA MET A 84 2.40 -1.06 6.10
C MET A 84 2.30 -1.69 7.49
N ALA A 85 2.72 -0.99 8.55
CA ALA A 85 2.53 -1.46 9.92
C ALA A 85 1.04 -1.59 10.26
N LEU A 86 0.23 -0.58 9.89
CA LEU A 86 -1.23 -0.62 10.08
C LEU A 86 -1.86 -1.79 9.32
N PHE A 87 -1.45 -2.06 8.08
CA PHE A 87 -1.98 -3.19 7.32
C PHE A 87 -1.55 -4.55 7.86
N ALA A 88 -0.28 -4.67 8.23
CA ALA A 88 0.27 -5.91 8.76
C ALA A 88 -0.38 -6.26 10.10
N PHE A 89 -0.22 -5.38 11.09
CA PHE A 89 -0.66 -5.65 12.46
C PHE A 89 -2.17 -5.48 12.62
N GLY A 90 -2.77 -4.47 11.98
CA GLY A 90 -4.21 -4.29 11.99
C GLY A 90 -4.94 -5.41 11.23
N GLY A 91 -4.39 -5.84 10.09
CA GLY A 91 -4.90 -7.00 9.36
C GLY A 91 -4.81 -8.28 10.18
N PHE A 92 -3.65 -8.56 10.79
CA PHE A 92 -3.46 -9.72 11.66
C PHE A 92 -4.41 -9.71 12.87
N ALA A 93 -4.53 -8.58 13.57
CA ALA A 93 -5.46 -8.44 14.69
C ALA A 93 -6.93 -8.63 14.25
N GLY A 94 -7.31 -8.08 13.09
CA GLY A 94 -8.63 -8.28 12.50
C GLY A 94 -8.92 -9.75 12.20
N LEU A 95 -7.94 -10.48 11.64
CA LEU A 95 -8.05 -11.92 11.41
C LEU A 95 -8.24 -12.70 12.71
N LEU A 96 -7.47 -12.40 13.76
CA LEU A 96 -7.62 -13.06 15.06
C LEU A 96 -9.00 -12.82 15.68
N VAL A 97 -9.50 -11.58 15.61
CA VAL A 97 -10.81 -11.21 16.15
C VAL A 97 -11.94 -11.90 15.37
N LEU A 98 -11.87 -11.88 14.04
CA LEU A 98 -12.86 -12.55 13.20
C LEU A 98 -12.82 -14.07 13.43
N ASN A 99 -11.64 -14.68 13.41
CA ASN A 99 -11.51 -16.12 13.62
C ASN A 99 -12.04 -16.55 14.99
N GLY A 100 -11.72 -15.81 16.06
CA GLY A 100 -12.27 -16.07 17.39
C GLY A 100 -13.79 -15.87 17.48
N ALA A 101 -14.36 -14.95 16.68
CA ALA A 101 -15.81 -14.79 16.60
C ALA A 101 -16.50 -15.97 15.90
N MET A 102 -15.84 -16.61 14.92
CA MET A 102 -16.39 -17.76 14.19
C MET A 102 -16.57 -19.01 15.08
N ASP A 103 -15.90 -19.08 16.21
CA ASP A 103 -16.10 -20.14 17.21
C ASP A 103 -17.36 -19.94 18.07
N SER A 104 -17.96 -18.74 18.04
CA SER A 104 -19.14 -18.43 18.84
C SER A 104 -20.42 -19.00 18.23
N SER A 105 -21.16 -19.77 19.03
CA SER A 105 -22.48 -20.30 18.65
C SER A 105 -23.58 -19.25 18.60
N SER A 106 -23.33 -18.04 19.12
CA SER A 106 -24.28 -16.92 19.08
C SER A 106 -23.99 -15.91 17.98
N LEU A 107 -22.97 -16.16 17.14
CA LEU A 107 -22.61 -15.26 16.05
C LEU A 107 -23.74 -15.22 15.01
N THR A 108 -24.27 -14.02 14.74
CA THR A 108 -25.20 -13.77 13.64
C THR A 108 -24.46 -13.19 12.44
N GLY A 109 -25.06 -13.25 11.25
CA GLY A 109 -24.50 -12.61 10.06
C GLY A 109 -24.38 -11.09 10.22
N GLU A 110 -25.38 -10.44 10.82
CA GLU A 110 -25.33 -9.01 11.10
C GLU A 110 -24.19 -8.62 12.03
N THR A 111 -23.93 -9.42 13.07
CA THR A 111 -22.82 -9.18 14.00
C THR A 111 -21.49 -9.30 13.28
N LEU A 112 -21.33 -10.33 12.44
CA LEU A 112 -20.12 -10.54 11.64
C LEU A 112 -19.83 -9.34 10.73
N VAL A 113 -20.87 -8.78 10.11
CA VAL A 113 -20.75 -7.61 9.22
C VAL A 113 -20.47 -6.34 10.01
N ALA A 114 -21.13 -6.15 11.16
CA ALA A 114 -20.85 -5.03 12.05
C ALA A 114 -19.40 -5.02 12.54
N MET A 115 -18.80 -6.19 12.74
CA MET A 115 -17.37 -6.34 13.06
C MET A 115 -16.46 -6.05 11.86
N PHE A 116 -16.89 -6.40 10.65
CA PHE A 116 -16.10 -6.23 9.42
C PHE A 116 -16.13 -4.80 8.86
N MET A 117 -17.29 -4.15 8.83
CA MET A 117 -17.53 -2.87 8.16
C MET A 117 -16.58 -1.73 8.55
N PRO A 118 -16.23 -1.54 9.84
CA PRO A 118 -15.27 -0.50 10.24
C PRO A 118 -13.86 -0.67 9.62
N SER A 119 -13.51 -1.88 9.17
CA SER A 119 -12.19 -2.13 8.55
C SER A 119 -12.05 -1.53 7.15
N ILE A 120 -13.16 -1.36 6.42
CA ILE A 120 -13.18 -0.83 5.05
C ILE A 120 -12.65 0.62 4.99
N PRO A 121 -13.22 1.60 5.72
CA PRO A 121 -12.73 2.98 5.66
C PRO A 121 -11.30 3.11 6.18
N VAL A 122 -10.89 2.31 7.16
CA VAL A 122 -9.50 2.26 7.65
C VAL A 122 -8.55 1.76 6.55
N ALA A 123 -8.94 0.69 5.85
CA ALA A 123 -8.16 0.15 4.75
C ALA A 123 -8.03 1.18 3.62
N ILE A 124 -9.11 1.86 3.23
CA ILE A 124 -9.09 2.93 2.23
C ILE A 124 -8.17 4.07 2.67
N ALA A 125 -8.31 4.56 3.90
CA ALA A 125 -7.53 5.68 4.44
C ALA A 125 -6.03 5.40 4.48
N ALA A 126 -5.61 4.14 4.67
CA ALA A 126 -4.21 3.75 4.61
C ALA A 126 -3.72 3.44 3.17
N ASN A 127 -4.60 2.93 2.31
CA ASN A 127 -4.23 2.43 0.97
C ASN A 127 -4.08 3.61 0.00
N VAL A 128 -5.07 4.49 -0.03
CA VAL A 128 -5.15 5.59 -0.99
C VAL A 128 -3.93 6.51 -0.92
N PRO A 129 -3.45 6.98 0.24
CA PRO A 129 -2.22 7.78 0.30
C PRO A 129 -1.00 6.99 -0.16
N THR A 130 -0.96 5.69 0.12
CA THR A 130 0.17 4.84 -0.24
C THR A 130 0.26 4.66 -1.76
N GLU A 131 -0.88 4.40 -2.40
CA GLU A 131 -1.04 4.13 -3.83
C GLU A 131 -0.90 5.39 -4.68
N LEU A 132 -1.55 6.48 -4.27
CA LEU A 132 -1.60 7.72 -5.04
C LEU A 132 -0.38 8.62 -4.83
N LEU A 133 0.33 8.49 -3.70
CA LEU A 133 1.38 9.43 -3.33
C LEU A 133 2.68 8.76 -2.89
N VAL A 134 2.64 7.87 -1.90
CA VAL A 134 3.87 7.33 -1.28
C VAL A 134 4.70 6.56 -2.28
N VAL A 135 4.16 5.49 -2.86
CA VAL A 135 4.90 4.63 -3.79
C VAL A 135 5.34 5.38 -5.05
N PRO A 136 4.45 6.05 -5.82
CA PRO A 136 4.88 6.77 -7.01
C PRO A 136 5.85 7.92 -6.69
N GLY A 137 5.66 8.63 -5.57
CA GLY A 137 6.59 9.66 -5.11
C GLY A 137 7.97 9.11 -4.78
N LEU A 138 8.05 7.98 -4.07
CA LEU A 138 9.30 7.31 -3.73
C LEU A 138 10.04 6.75 -4.95
N LEU A 139 9.31 6.24 -5.96
CA LEU A 139 9.92 5.79 -7.21
C LEU A 139 10.70 6.91 -7.91
N VAL A 140 10.25 8.17 -7.80
CA VAL A 140 10.95 9.32 -8.39
C VAL A 140 11.98 9.92 -7.43
N LEU A 141 11.59 10.23 -6.19
CA LEU A 141 12.45 10.93 -5.22
C LEU A 141 13.58 10.05 -4.69
N GLY A 142 13.31 8.76 -4.49
CA GLY A 142 14.26 7.75 -4.04
C GLY A 142 15.16 7.18 -5.13
N TRP A 143 15.18 7.77 -6.35
CA TRP A 143 15.93 7.25 -7.50
C TRP A 143 17.46 7.47 -7.43
N ARG A 144 18.05 7.36 -6.25
CA ARG A 144 19.49 7.52 -6.01
C ARG A 144 20.15 6.15 -5.92
N THR A 145 21.38 6.00 -6.39
CA THR A 145 22.09 4.72 -6.27
C THR A 145 22.40 4.40 -4.80
N GLY A 146 22.09 3.18 -4.37
CA GLY A 146 22.36 2.69 -3.02
C GLY A 146 21.34 1.66 -2.56
N ILE A 147 21.59 1.06 -1.40
CA ILE A 147 20.73 0.01 -0.81
C ILE A 147 19.30 0.53 -0.58
N ARG A 148 19.16 1.80 -0.14
CA ARG A 148 17.85 2.42 0.08
C ARG A 148 16.95 2.37 -1.16
N ARG A 149 17.50 2.63 -2.35
CA ARG A 149 16.73 2.52 -3.60
C ARG A 149 16.31 1.08 -3.88
N THR A 150 17.19 0.11 -3.67
CA THR A 150 16.85 -1.30 -3.85
C THR A 150 15.70 -1.71 -2.94
N LEU A 151 15.72 -1.28 -1.68
CA LEU A 151 14.64 -1.56 -0.72
C LEU A 151 13.32 -0.89 -1.12
N ILE A 152 13.37 0.38 -1.54
CA ILE A 152 12.18 1.09 -2.06
C ILE A 152 11.62 0.36 -3.29
N LEU A 153 12.48 -0.05 -4.24
CA LEU A 153 12.03 -0.75 -5.44
C LEU A 153 11.42 -2.11 -5.12
N ALA A 154 12.04 -2.88 -4.23
CA ALA A 154 11.49 -4.16 -3.77
C ALA A 154 10.15 -3.96 -3.06
N ALA A 155 10.04 -2.96 -2.17
CA ALA A 155 8.80 -2.63 -1.48
C ALA A 155 7.70 -2.23 -2.48
N SER A 156 7.99 -1.36 -3.43
CA SER A 156 7.05 -0.93 -4.47
C SER A 156 6.60 -2.08 -5.38
N ALA A 157 7.52 -2.99 -5.74
CA ALA A 157 7.19 -4.14 -6.57
C ALA A 157 6.31 -5.15 -5.83
N LEU A 158 6.65 -5.49 -4.59
CA LEU A 158 5.84 -6.37 -3.75
C LEU A 158 4.47 -5.74 -3.46
N TYR A 159 4.44 -4.43 -3.21
CA TYR A 159 3.18 -3.71 -3.01
C TYR A 159 2.32 -3.71 -4.28
N LEU A 160 2.90 -3.51 -5.47
CA LEU A 160 2.18 -3.64 -6.74
C LEU A 160 1.54 -5.02 -6.89
N LEU A 161 2.33 -6.09 -6.69
CA LEU A 161 1.83 -7.47 -6.77
C LEU A 161 0.71 -7.70 -5.76
N HIS A 162 0.90 -7.22 -4.53
CA HIS A 162 -0.11 -7.30 -3.48
C HIS A 162 -1.42 -6.58 -3.85
N ARG A 163 -1.33 -5.39 -4.46
CA ARG A 163 -2.50 -4.62 -4.90
C ARG A 163 -3.22 -5.27 -6.07
N VAL A 164 -2.48 -5.74 -7.08
CA VAL A 164 -3.05 -6.50 -8.20
C VAL A 164 -3.80 -7.73 -7.68
N TRP A 165 -3.18 -8.49 -6.77
CA TRP A 165 -3.84 -9.64 -6.13
C TRP A 165 -5.09 -9.21 -5.35
N THR A 166 -5.01 -8.13 -4.58
CA THR A 166 -6.14 -7.60 -3.80
C THR A 166 -7.34 -7.25 -4.69
N TYR A 167 -7.12 -6.52 -5.78
CA TYR A 167 -8.20 -6.10 -6.67
C TYR A 167 -8.78 -7.28 -7.47
N LEU A 168 -7.94 -8.21 -7.94
CA LEU A 168 -8.42 -9.32 -8.76
C LEU A 168 -9.12 -10.43 -7.97
N VAL A 169 -8.77 -10.63 -6.70
CA VAL A 169 -9.25 -11.79 -5.92
C VAL A 169 -10.19 -11.40 -4.78
N PHE A 170 -10.03 -10.21 -4.18
CA PHE A 170 -10.74 -9.87 -2.94
C PHE A 170 -11.70 -8.71 -3.03
N ALA A 171 -11.48 -7.76 -3.94
CA ALA A 171 -12.28 -6.53 -3.97
C ALA A 171 -13.76 -6.82 -4.21
N SER A 172 -14.08 -7.56 -5.29
CA SER A 172 -15.45 -7.96 -5.60
C SER A 172 -16.09 -8.76 -4.48
N GLY A 173 -15.45 -9.84 -4.03
CA GLY A 173 -16.02 -10.71 -2.98
C GLY A 173 -16.28 -10.01 -1.65
N ARG A 174 -15.48 -9.01 -1.26
CA ARG A 174 -15.71 -8.22 -0.04
C ARG A 174 -16.82 -7.18 -0.20
N LEU A 175 -16.95 -6.58 -1.39
CA LEU A 175 -18.04 -5.64 -1.68
C LEU A 175 -19.37 -6.38 -1.75
N ASP A 176 -19.39 -7.54 -2.40
CA ASP A 176 -20.57 -8.42 -2.46
C ASP A 176 -20.97 -8.90 -1.07
N PHE A 177 -20.00 -9.31 -0.24
CA PHE A 177 -20.28 -9.68 1.15
C PHE A 177 -20.87 -8.51 1.94
N ALA A 178 -20.32 -7.30 1.81
CA ALA A 178 -20.83 -6.14 2.54
C ALA A 178 -22.21 -5.66 2.08
N ALA A 179 -22.61 -5.99 0.85
CA ALA A 179 -23.89 -5.59 0.25
C ALA A 179 -25.00 -6.65 0.40
N ALA A 180 -24.66 -7.88 0.79
CA ALA A 180 -25.61 -8.97 0.94
C ALA A 180 -26.56 -8.77 2.13
N GLU A 181 -27.73 -9.41 2.08
CA GLU A 181 -28.58 -9.54 3.26
C GLU A 181 -27.96 -10.56 4.23
N HIS A 182 -27.96 -10.24 5.51
CA HIS A 182 -27.33 -11.06 6.53
C HIS A 182 -28.33 -11.54 7.58
N SER A 183 -28.17 -12.79 8.00
CA SER A 183 -29.08 -13.40 8.96
C SER A 183 -29.02 -12.71 10.33
N THR A 184 -30.20 -12.45 10.89
CA THR A 184 -30.41 -12.02 12.28
C THR A 184 -30.39 -13.21 13.27
N THR A 185 -30.48 -14.44 12.76
CA THR A 185 -30.40 -15.65 13.58
C THR A 185 -28.96 -16.13 13.69
N PRO A 186 -28.62 -16.91 14.75
CA PRO A 186 -27.29 -17.48 14.88
C PRO A 186 -26.94 -18.36 13.68
N LEU A 187 -25.73 -18.16 13.15
CA LEU A 187 -25.20 -18.92 12.03
C LEU A 187 -25.01 -20.39 12.45
N THR A 188 -25.40 -21.29 11.57
CA THR A 188 -25.06 -22.72 11.66
C THR A 188 -23.56 -22.93 11.49
N ALA A 189 -23.05 -24.10 11.91
CA ALA A 189 -21.64 -24.43 11.71
C ALA A 189 -21.24 -24.45 10.22
N ALA A 190 -22.17 -24.86 9.34
CA ALA A 190 -21.94 -24.88 7.89
C ALA A 190 -21.83 -23.45 7.32
N GLU A 191 -22.71 -22.54 7.72
CA GLU A 191 -22.66 -21.13 7.30
C GLU A 191 -21.38 -20.44 7.83
N ARG A 192 -20.94 -20.77 9.06
CA ARG A 192 -19.67 -20.26 9.58
C ARG A 192 -18.48 -20.77 8.76
N ALA A 193 -18.45 -22.05 8.40
CA ALA A 193 -17.39 -22.58 7.54
C ALA A 193 -17.39 -21.91 6.15
N GLN A 194 -18.56 -21.67 5.57
CA GLN A 194 -18.69 -20.97 4.29
C GLN A 194 -18.19 -19.52 4.38
N HIS A 195 -18.54 -18.78 5.43
CA HIS A 195 -18.06 -17.41 5.62
C HIS A 195 -16.55 -17.34 5.90
N LEU A 196 -15.98 -18.33 6.58
CA LEU A 196 -14.53 -18.48 6.75
C LEU A 196 -13.79 -18.51 5.41
N GLU A 197 -14.31 -19.32 4.48
CA GLU A 197 -13.77 -19.45 3.12
C GLU A 197 -13.96 -18.16 2.32
N GLN A 198 -15.18 -17.60 2.31
CA GLN A 198 -15.52 -16.38 1.55
C GLN A 198 -14.73 -15.14 2.02
N LEU A 199 -14.56 -14.97 3.33
CA LEU A 199 -13.80 -13.85 3.90
C LEU A 199 -12.28 -14.05 3.78
N HIS A 200 -11.85 -15.25 3.38
CA HIS A 200 -10.45 -15.66 3.28
C HIS A 200 -9.69 -15.40 4.59
N LEU A 201 -10.17 -15.93 5.71
CA LEU A 201 -9.53 -15.65 7.01
C LEU A 201 -8.14 -16.33 7.15
N ASP A 202 -7.82 -17.32 6.34
CA ASP A 202 -6.52 -18.01 6.32
C ASP A 202 -5.47 -17.32 5.41
N ASP A 203 -5.76 -16.10 4.98
CA ASP A 203 -4.99 -15.40 3.96
C ASP A 203 -3.62 -14.87 4.46
N PRO A 204 -2.51 -15.19 3.76
CA PRO A 204 -1.16 -14.76 4.14
C PRO A 204 -0.82 -13.29 3.79
N ARG A 205 -1.75 -12.46 3.30
CA ARG A 205 -1.50 -11.06 2.92
C ARG A 205 -0.86 -10.22 4.02
N TRP A 206 -1.23 -10.46 5.28
CA TRP A 206 -0.60 -9.74 6.41
C TRP A 206 0.91 -10.01 6.50
N ILE A 207 1.36 -11.20 6.10
CA ILE A 207 2.79 -11.56 6.01
C ILE A 207 3.48 -10.75 4.91
N LEU A 208 2.83 -10.61 3.75
CA LEU A 208 3.36 -9.79 2.66
C LEU A 208 3.46 -8.32 3.09
N ASN A 209 2.47 -7.79 3.81
CA ASN A 209 2.53 -6.46 4.39
C ASN A 209 3.67 -6.32 5.42
N LEU A 210 3.96 -7.36 6.23
CA LEU A 210 5.12 -7.36 7.13
C LEU A 210 6.45 -7.31 6.38
N VAL A 211 6.56 -8.02 5.26
CA VAL A 211 7.77 -7.96 4.41
C VAL A 211 7.94 -6.56 3.84
N ILE A 212 6.88 -5.95 3.29
CA ILE A 212 6.94 -4.58 2.74
C ILE A 212 7.23 -3.56 3.85
N PHE A 213 6.65 -3.73 5.03
CA PHE A 213 6.97 -2.97 6.24
C PHE A 213 8.46 -3.06 6.57
N GLY A 214 9.03 -4.26 6.64
CA GLY A 214 10.44 -4.47 6.91
C GLY A 214 11.35 -3.81 5.87
N LEU A 215 10.95 -3.80 4.59
CA LEU A 215 11.67 -3.13 3.53
C LEU A 215 11.65 -1.60 3.66
N PHE A 216 10.50 -0.99 3.97
CA PHE A 216 10.43 0.46 4.20
C PHE A 216 11.15 0.87 5.49
N LEU A 217 11.01 0.09 6.57
CA LEU A 217 11.73 0.32 7.81
C LEU A 217 13.25 0.23 7.58
N GLY A 218 13.70 -0.80 6.85
CA GLY A 218 15.08 -0.90 6.42
C GLY A 218 15.52 0.32 5.61
N ALA A 219 14.72 0.75 4.63
CA ALA A 219 15.00 1.92 3.81
C ALA A 219 15.15 3.21 4.64
N ALA A 220 14.42 3.34 5.75
CA ALA A 220 14.53 4.46 6.68
C ALA A 220 15.90 4.51 7.39
N HIS A 221 16.53 3.36 7.62
CA HIS A 221 17.84 3.24 8.29
C HIS A 221 19.04 3.38 7.35
N PHE A 222 18.86 3.25 6.04
CA PHE A 222 19.96 3.41 5.08
C PHE A 222 20.13 4.87 4.60
N PRO A 223 21.38 5.33 4.40
CA PRO A 223 21.65 6.68 3.91
C PRO A 223 21.17 6.86 2.46
N ARG A 224 20.78 8.09 2.12
CA ARG A 224 20.27 8.47 0.79
C ARG A 224 21.32 8.39 -0.34
N SER A 225 22.61 8.37 0.01
CA SER A 225 23.69 8.01 -0.91
C SER A 225 24.85 7.37 -0.16
N THR A 226 25.46 6.37 -0.77
CA THR A 226 26.86 6.02 -0.49
C THR A 226 27.72 7.09 -1.14
N ARG A 227 28.40 7.93 -0.35
CA ARG A 227 29.63 8.58 -0.85
C ARG A 227 30.50 7.46 -1.40
N ARG A 228 30.79 7.44 -2.70
CA ARG A 228 32.01 6.74 -3.13
C ARG A 228 33.16 7.55 -2.51
N PRO A 229 34.06 6.93 -1.74
CA PRO A 229 35.33 7.55 -1.39
C PRO A 229 36.10 7.92 -2.66
#